data_AF-A0AAI8VDW5-F1
#
_entry.id   AF-A0AAI8VDW5-F1
#
_cell.length_a   1.000
_cell.length_b   1.000
_cell.length_c   1.000
_cell.angle_alpha   90.00
_cell.angle_beta   90.00
_cell.angle_gamma   90.00
#
_symmetry.space_group_name_H-M   'P 1'
#
loop_
_entity.id
_entity.type
_entity.pdbx_description
1 polymer ?
#
loop_
_entity_poly.entity_id
_entity_poly.type
_entity_poly.pdbx_seq_one_letter_code
_entity_poly.pdbx_strand_id
1 'polypeptide(L)'
;MAHQDREDQQEVHRGDILEADIVPSNAFQYVDSIQHRYALSTETKDKSPLHVQDLAILLNNHWSRDTEIFPHERFRLQPAMMLIIGAATSSRPTTIRMIGYQDLTFSLFPNGTGRSYLTVKLRLQNTKKGGDRKLPAAYGFREETNLLYCPVIGMIALAIADGAFQGGINSLEKIYSLRVRPSDEWRNRFIFAT
;
A
#
# COMPACT_ATOMS: atom_id res chain seq x y z
N MET A 1 3.71 53.06 -46.28
CA MET A 1 2.74 53.92 -45.56
C MET A 1 1.71 52.98 -44.95
N ALA A 2 1.74 52.54 -43.69
CA ALA A 2 2.58 52.74 -42.49
C ALA A 2 2.56 51.38 -41.74
N HIS A 3 3.67 50.72 -41.45
CA HIS A 3 4.50 50.82 -40.23
C HIS A 3 3.78 51.14 -38.92
N GLN A 4 3.97 50.22 -37.97
CA GLN A 4 3.88 50.36 -36.51
C GLN A 4 2.49 50.70 -35.93
N ASP A 5 1.92 49.78 -35.15
CA ASP A 5 1.50 50.11 -33.79
C ASP A 5 0.99 48.90 -33.01
N ARG A 6 1.61 48.72 -31.82
CA ARG A 6 1.12 48.03 -30.62
C ARG A 6 1.35 46.51 -30.52
N GLU A 7 2.61 46.14 -30.59
CA GLU A 7 3.19 45.35 -29.49
C GLU A 7 3.19 46.26 -28.25
N ASP A 8 2.25 46.05 -27.33
CA ASP A 8 2.38 46.57 -25.98
C ASP A 8 1.51 45.75 -25.02
N GLN A 9 2.22 45.07 -24.12
CA GLN A 9 1.83 44.84 -22.73
C GLN A 9 0.74 43.81 -22.45
N GLN A 10 1.18 42.56 -22.26
CA GLN A 10 0.66 41.76 -21.16
C GLN A 10 1.83 41.13 -20.39
N GLU A 11 2.60 42.02 -19.76
CA GLU A 11 3.53 41.65 -18.71
C GLU A 11 2.68 41.21 -17.51
N VAL A 12 2.53 39.89 -17.33
CA VAL A 12 1.82 39.30 -16.20
C VAL A 12 2.60 39.66 -14.94
N HIS A 13 2.12 40.65 -14.20
CA HIS A 13 2.67 41.03 -12.92
C HIS A 13 2.67 39.83 -11.97
N ARG A 14 3.87 39.31 -11.69
CA ARG A 14 4.20 38.31 -10.66
C ARG A 14 3.89 38.77 -9.21
N GLY A 15 3.13 39.85 -9.04
CA GLY A 15 2.82 40.49 -7.75
C GLY A 15 1.41 40.23 -7.22
N ASP A 16 0.45 39.78 -8.04
CA ASP A 16 -0.97 39.76 -7.66
C ASP A 16 -1.42 38.49 -6.91
N ILE A 17 -0.49 37.59 -6.55
CA ILE A 17 -0.83 36.30 -5.93
C ILE A 17 -0.95 36.39 -4.39
N LEU A 18 -0.68 37.54 -3.76
CA LEU A 18 -0.49 37.57 -2.30
C LEU A 18 -1.48 38.41 -1.46
N GLU A 19 -2.58 38.95 -2.00
CA GLU A 19 -3.43 39.85 -1.18
C GLU A 19 -4.96 39.64 -1.23
N ALA A 20 -5.46 38.51 -1.74
CA ALA A 20 -6.91 38.25 -1.75
C ALA A 20 -7.35 36.88 -1.21
N ASP A 21 -6.47 36.12 -0.57
CA ASP A 21 -6.87 34.87 0.09
C ASP A 21 -7.42 35.15 1.49
N ILE A 22 -8.59 35.79 1.54
CA ILE A 22 -9.49 35.61 2.68
C ILE A 22 -9.89 34.14 2.64
N VAL A 23 -9.14 33.29 3.36
CA VAL A 23 -9.53 31.89 3.58
C VAL A 23 -10.85 31.96 4.35
N PRO A 24 -12.00 31.61 3.73
CA PRO A 24 -13.27 31.65 4.42
C PRO A 24 -13.17 30.71 5.61
N SER A 25 -13.69 31.13 6.77
CA SER A 25 -13.69 30.33 8.01
C SER A 25 -14.42 28.99 7.85
N ASN A 26 -15.18 28.83 6.77
CA ASN A 26 -15.95 27.66 6.41
C ASN A 26 -15.42 27.00 5.13
N ALA A 27 -15.00 25.73 5.24
CA ALA A 27 -14.54 24.91 4.11
C ALA A 27 -15.55 24.84 2.95
N PHE A 28 -16.86 24.91 3.22
CA PHE A 28 -17.88 24.89 2.18
C PHE A 28 -17.90 26.17 1.33
N GLN A 29 -17.69 27.34 1.96
CA GLN A 29 -17.61 28.62 1.24
C GLN A 29 -16.33 28.70 0.39
N TYR A 30 -15.24 28.10 0.87
CA TYR A 30 -14.02 27.99 0.09
C TYR A 30 -14.18 27.08 -1.12
N VAL A 31 -14.82 25.92 -0.96
CA VAL A 31 -15.08 25.00 -2.09
C VAL A 31 -15.97 25.66 -3.15
N ASP A 32 -17.00 26.41 -2.73
CA ASP A 32 -17.90 27.12 -3.64
C ASP A 32 -17.16 28.23 -4.42
N SER A 33 -16.30 29.00 -3.73
CA SER A 33 -15.55 30.10 -4.36
C SER A 33 -14.55 29.60 -5.40
N ILE A 34 -13.84 28.50 -5.14
CA ILE A 34 -12.92 27.89 -6.11
C ILE A 34 -13.68 27.17 -7.21
N GLN A 35 -14.87 26.63 -6.93
CA GLN A 35 -15.70 25.99 -7.94
C GLN A 35 -16.14 27.00 -9.00
N HIS A 36 -16.63 28.16 -8.58
CA HIS A 36 -17.01 29.25 -9.48
C HIS A 36 -15.80 29.86 -10.19
N ARG A 37 -14.71 30.12 -9.47
CA ARG A 37 -13.50 30.76 -10.03
C ARG A 37 -12.85 29.94 -11.14
N TYR A 38 -12.82 28.62 -10.98
CA TYR A 38 -12.11 27.71 -11.89
C TYR A 38 -13.04 26.81 -12.70
N ALA A 39 -14.35 27.09 -12.72
CA ALA A 39 -15.37 26.28 -13.40
C ALA A 39 -15.26 24.77 -13.07
N LEU A 40 -15.00 24.44 -11.80
CA LEU A 40 -14.87 23.06 -11.35
C LEU A 40 -16.25 22.40 -11.23
N SER A 41 -16.29 21.09 -11.41
CA SER A 41 -17.52 20.30 -11.22
C SER A 41 -17.44 19.49 -9.92
N THR A 42 -18.53 19.48 -9.17
CA THR A 42 -18.74 18.60 -8.00
C THR A 42 -19.50 17.33 -8.36
N GLU A 43 -19.78 17.10 -9.65
CA GLU A 43 -20.42 15.88 -10.11
C GLU A 43 -19.61 14.65 -9.68
N THR A 44 -20.33 13.63 -9.21
CA THR A 44 -19.74 12.35 -8.87
C THR A 44 -19.32 11.65 -10.15
N LYS A 45 -18.04 11.75 -10.50
CA LYS A 45 -17.45 10.95 -11.58
C LYS A 45 -17.40 9.48 -11.17
N ASP A 46 -17.75 8.59 -12.10
CA ASP A 46 -17.53 7.16 -11.91
C ASP A 46 -16.05 6.89 -11.66
N LYS A 47 -15.76 6.16 -10.58
CA LYS A 47 -14.39 5.80 -10.23
C LYS A 47 -14.13 4.43 -10.81
N SER A 48 -13.34 4.35 -11.88
CA SER A 48 -12.88 3.05 -12.37
C SER A 48 -12.19 2.30 -11.23
N PRO A 49 -12.65 1.10 -10.87
CA PRO A 49 -11.95 0.28 -9.91
C PRO A 49 -10.58 -0.11 -10.48
N LEU A 50 -9.58 -0.24 -9.60
CA LEU A 50 -8.31 -0.82 -9.98
C LEU A 50 -8.52 -2.31 -10.27
N HIS A 51 -8.36 -2.73 -11.52
CA HIS A 51 -8.46 -4.14 -11.90
C HIS A 51 -7.15 -4.86 -11.56
N VAL A 52 -7.21 -6.20 -11.51
CA VAL A 52 -6.02 -7.03 -11.29
C VAL A 52 -4.97 -6.81 -12.39
N GLN A 53 -5.42 -6.56 -13.63
CA GLN A 53 -4.55 -6.22 -14.75
C GLN A 53 -3.84 -4.87 -14.54
N ASP A 54 -4.52 -3.88 -13.95
CA ASP A 54 -3.89 -2.59 -13.66
C ASP A 54 -2.80 -2.76 -12.58
N LEU A 55 -3.07 -3.57 -11.56
CA LEU A 55 -2.07 -3.93 -10.56
C LEU A 55 -0.86 -4.64 -11.20
N ALA A 56 -1.08 -5.53 -12.16
CA ALA A 56 -0.02 -6.19 -12.92
C ALA A 56 0.91 -5.19 -13.61
N ILE A 57 0.32 -4.21 -14.28
CA ILE A 57 1.04 -3.17 -15.02
C ILE A 57 1.84 -2.31 -14.05
N LEU A 58 1.22 -1.88 -12.94
CA LEU A 58 1.87 -1.08 -11.90
C LEU A 58 3.06 -1.82 -11.30
N LEU A 59 2.89 -3.08 -10.91
CA LEU A 59 3.96 -3.88 -10.31
C LEU A 59 5.06 -4.19 -11.32
N ASN A 60 4.72 -4.53 -12.57
CA ASN A 60 5.73 -4.77 -13.60
C ASN A 60 6.53 -3.50 -13.91
N ASN A 61 5.88 -2.34 -13.93
CA ASN A 61 6.57 -1.07 -14.09
C ASN A 61 7.52 -0.82 -12.90
N HIS A 62 7.01 -0.91 -11.68
CA HIS A 62 7.77 -0.73 -10.43
C HIS A 62 9.01 -1.65 -10.32
N TRP A 63 8.88 -2.92 -10.71
CA TRP A 63 9.98 -3.89 -10.60
C TRP A 63 10.97 -3.84 -11.76
N SER A 64 10.49 -3.64 -12.99
CA SER A 64 11.30 -3.90 -14.20
C SER A 64 11.58 -2.66 -15.05
N ARG A 65 10.82 -1.58 -14.88
CA ARG A 65 10.88 -0.40 -15.77
C ARG A 65 11.15 0.90 -15.03
N ASP A 66 10.96 0.90 -13.72
CA ASP A 66 11.23 2.06 -12.89
C ASP A 66 12.72 2.40 -12.92
N THR A 67 13.02 3.66 -13.19
CA THR A 67 14.37 4.22 -13.22
C THR A 67 14.76 4.89 -11.90
N GLU A 68 13.83 4.93 -10.93
CA GLU A 68 14.08 5.50 -9.61
C GLU A 68 15.20 4.74 -8.88
N ILE A 69 16.14 5.50 -8.31
CA ILE A 69 17.23 4.95 -7.53
C ILE A 69 16.82 4.91 -6.06
N PHE A 70 16.48 3.73 -5.57
CA PHE A 70 16.21 3.52 -4.15
C PHE A 70 17.52 3.48 -3.37
N PRO A 71 17.67 4.24 -2.27
CA PRO A 71 18.87 4.18 -1.42
C PRO A 71 19.14 2.79 -0.83
N HIS A 72 18.09 1.97 -0.72
CA HIS A 72 18.14 0.59 -0.24
C HIS A 72 16.98 -0.19 -0.85
N GLU A 73 17.20 -1.45 -1.26
CA GLU A 73 16.17 -2.27 -1.93
C GLU A 73 14.92 -2.54 -1.07
N ARG A 74 15.02 -2.37 0.25
CA ARG A 74 13.87 -2.31 1.16
C ARG A 74 12.84 -1.28 0.71
N PHE A 75 13.29 -0.10 0.30
CA PHE A 75 12.41 0.99 -0.13
C PHE A 75 11.77 0.71 -1.49
N ARG A 76 12.31 -0.22 -2.28
CA ARG A 76 11.64 -0.75 -3.48
C ARG A 76 10.58 -1.78 -3.09
N LEU A 77 10.85 -2.67 -2.13
CA LEU A 77 9.90 -3.72 -1.73
C LEU A 77 8.66 -3.16 -1.00
N GLN A 78 8.83 -2.18 -0.12
CA GLN A 78 7.74 -1.60 0.67
C GLN A 78 6.58 -1.01 -0.17
N PRO A 79 6.79 -0.17 -1.20
CA PRO A 79 5.71 0.33 -2.05
C PRO A 79 5.05 -0.78 -2.88
N ALA A 80 5.80 -1.77 -3.37
CA ALA A 80 5.21 -2.95 -4.02
C ALA A 80 4.25 -3.68 -3.08
N MET A 81 4.65 -3.86 -1.81
CA MET A 81 3.79 -4.44 -0.77
C MET A 81 2.56 -3.59 -0.48
N MET A 82 2.68 -2.26 -0.48
CA MET A 82 1.52 -1.37 -0.32
C MET A 82 0.51 -1.53 -1.45
N LEU A 83 0.98 -1.66 -2.71
CA LEU A 83 0.12 -1.90 -3.87
C LEU A 83 -0.60 -3.26 -3.76
N ILE A 84 0.12 -4.33 -3.44
CA ILE A 84 -0.45 -5.68 -3.31
C ILE A 84 -1.48 -5.74 -2.17
N ILE A 85 -1.13 -5.25 -0.98
CA ILE A 85 -2.03 -5.25 0.18
C ILE A 85 -3.22 -4.32 -0.07
N GLY A 86 -3.00 -3.16 -0.70
CA GLY A 86 -4.05 -2.20 -1.04
C GLY A 86 -5.07 -2.80 -2.00
N ALA A 87 -4.60 -3.44 -3.07
CA ALA A 87 -5.47 -4.11 -4.03
C ALA A 87 -6.24 -5.28 -3.42
N ALA A 88 -5.60 -6.08 -2.55
CA ALA A 88 -6.24 -7.26 -1.96
C ALA A 88 -7.22 -6.93 -0.82
N THR A 89 -7.01 -5.83 -0.10
CA THR A 89 -7.82 -5.48 1.09
C THR A 89 -8.75 -4.30 0.87
N SER A 90 -8.60 -3.56 -0.24
CA SER A 90 -9.27 -2.29 -0.51
C SER A 90 -9.15 -1.28 0.64
N SER A 91 -8.06 -1.38 1.42
CA SER A 91 -7.83 -0.54 2.58
C SER A 91 -7.16 0.78 2.20
N ARG A 92 -7.35 1.79 3.05
CA ARG A 92 -6.75 3.12 2.82
C ARG A 92 -5.23 3.03 2.94
N PRO A 93 -4.48 3.85 2.17
CA PRO A 93 -3.03 3.93 2.30
C PRO A 93 -2.55 4.17 3.74
N THR A 94 -3.28 5.00 4.51
CA THR A 94 -2.97 5.26 5.92
C THR A 94 -3.06 4.02 6.80
N THR A 95 -4.06 3.17 6.59
CA THR A 95 -4.21 1.89 7.31
C THR A 95 -3.03 0.96 7.00
N ILE A 96 -2.63 0.88 5.73
CA ILE A 96 -1.57 -0.01 5.25
C ILE A 96 -0.20 0.46 5.75
N ARG A 97 0.05 1.78 5.77
CA ARG A 97 1.30 2.36 6.26
C ARG A 97 1.58 2.04 7.74
N MET A 98 0.54 1.75 8.52
CA MET A 98 0.64 1.47 9.95
C MET A 98 0.81 -0.03 10.28
N ILE A 99 0.91 -0.91 9.28
CA ILE A 99 1.11 -2.34 9.51
C ILE A 99 2.49 -2.57 10.14
N GLY A 100 2.52 -3.22 11.31
CA GLY A 100 3.74 -3.70 11.96
C GLY A 100 3.83 -5.22 12.00
N TYR A 101 4.97 -5.77 12.46
CA TYR A 101 5.13 -7.22 12.59
C TYR A 101 4.14 -7.87 13.56
N GLN A 102 3.74 -7.15 14.62
CA GLN A 102 2.69 -7.58 15.54
C GLN A 102 1.32 -7.82 14.89
N ASP A 103 1.09 -7.26 13.70
CA ASP A 103 -0.15 -7.41 12.94
C ASP A 103 -0.12 -8.61 12.01
N LEU A 104 1.06 -9.21 11.82
CA LEU A 104 1.26 -10.41 11.02
C LEU A 104 1.16 -11.65 11.92
N THR A 105 0.82 -12.78 11.30
CA THR A 105 0.92 -14.10 11.94
C THR A 105 1.21 -15.11 10.84
N PHE A 106 2.44 -15.61 10.80
CA PHE A 106 2.82 -16.65 9.86
C PHE A 106 2.41 -18.03 10.39
N SER A 107 1.93 -18.88 9.50
CA SER A 107 1.53 -20.25 9.78
C SER A 107 2.05 -21.20 8.71
N LEU A 108 2.62 -22.33 9.14
CA LEU A 108 2.96 -23.43 8.24
C LEU A 108 1.87 -24.50 8.32
N PHE A 109 1.42 -24.95 7.15
CA PHE A 109 0.46 -26.03 7.01
C PHE A 109 1.15 -27.26 6.42
N PRO A 110 0.85 -28.47 6.93
CA PRO A 110 1.39 -29.70 6.36
C PRO A 110 0.89 -29.87 4.93
N ASN A 111 1.76 -30.40 4.08
CA ASN A 111 1.44 -30.78 2.72
C ASN A 111 1.84 -32.24 2.59
N GLY A 112 0.88 -33.17 2.68
CA GLY A 112 1.10 -34.58 3.06
C GLY A 112 2.36 -35.27 2.51
N THR A 113 2.75 -34.98 1.27
CA THR A 113 3.94 -35.56 0.61
C THR A 113 4.98 -34.54 0.15
N GLY A 114 4.77 -33.25 0.40
CA GLY A 114 5.57 -32.15 -0.16
C GLY A 114 6.00 -31.11 0.87
N ARG A 115 6.54 -29.98 0.38
CA ARG A 115 6.89 -28.83 1.23
C ARG A 115 5.65 -28.26 1.91
N SER A 116 5.76 -27.92 3.19
CA SER A 116 4.70 -27.21 3.91
C SER A 116 4.32 -25.90 3.20
N TYR A 117 3.05 -25.53 3.27
CA TYR A 117 2.56 -24.27 2.72
C TYR A 117 2.67 -23.17 3.77
N LEU A 118 3.30 -22.05 3.42
CA LEU A 118 3.32 -20.87 4.26
C LEU A 118 2.09 -20.00 3.97
N THR A 119 1.45 -19.55 5.05
CA THR A 119 0.41 -18.52 4.98
C THR A 119 0.72 -17.42 5.97
N VAL A 120 0.18 -16.23 5.70
CA VAL A 120 0.25 -15.11 6.62
C VAL A 120 -1.16 -14.57 6.85
N LYS A 121 -1.51 -14.40 8.11
CA LYS A 121 -2.70 -13.65 8.51
C LYS A 121 -2.29 -12.22 8.85
N LEU A 122 -2.85 -11.25 8.14
CA LEU A 122 -2.69 -9.82 8.38
C LEU A 122 -3.91 -9.30 9.13
N ARG A 123 -3.70 -8.61 10.25
CA ARG A 123 -4.74 -7.87 10.98
C ARG A 123 -4.62 -6.38 10.71
N LEU A 124 -5.69 -5.74 10.25
CA LEU A 124 -5.73 -4.29 10.07
C LEU A 124 -6.43 -3.64 11.27
N GLN A 125 -5.68 -2.88 12.06
CA GLN A 125 -6.17 -2.22 13.27
C GLN A 125 -6.86 -0.87 12.98
N ASN A 126 -6.42 -0.19 11.92
CA ASN A 126 -6.73 1.22 11.64
C ASN A 126 -7.66 1.41 10.44
N THR A 127 -8.64 0.52 10.27
CA THR A 127 -9.67 0.64 9.23
C THR A 127 -10.75 1.63 9.71
N LYS A 128 -11.28 2.49 8.82
CA LYS A 128 -12.37 3.44 9.16
C LYS A 128 -13.54 2.66 9.77
N LYS A 129 -13.88 3.00 11.01
CA LYS A 129 -14.97 2.40 11.77
C LYS A 129 -16.25 3.19 11.46
N GLY A 130 -17.20 2.56 10.77
CA GLY A 130 -18.55 3.09 10.62
C GLY A 130 -19.48 2.30 11.54
N GLY A 131 -20.08 2.98 12.53
CA GLY A 131 -21.04 2.37 13.45
C GLY A 131 -20.48 1.23 14.31
N ASP A 132 -21.38 0.55 15.02
CA ASP A 132 -21.12 -0.30 16.17
C ASP A 132 -19.99 -1.33 15.96
N ARG A 133 -19.25 -1.54 17.04
CA ARG A 133 -17.91 -2.13 17.19
C ARG A 133 -17.64 -3.38 16.32
N LYS A 134 -17.19 -3.18 15.06
CA LYS A 134 -16.71 -4.29 14.21
C LYS A 134 -15.28 -4.71 14.59
N LEU A 135 -15.06 -6.03 14.65
CA LEU A 135 -13.76 -6.66 14.89
C LEU A 135 -12.70 -6.17 13.87
N PRO A 136 -11.41 -6.12 14.22
CA PRO A 136 -10.34 -5.82 13.27
C PRO A 136 -10.44 -6.71 12.04
N ALA A 137 -10.34 -6.11 10.85
CA ALA A 137 -10.40 -6.87 9.61
C ALA A 137 -9.14 -7.74 9.50
N ALA A 138 -9.34 -9.06 9.35
CA ALA A 138 -8.25 -10.00 9.22
C ALA A 138 -8.29 -10.66 7.84
N TYR A 139 -7.16 -10.65 7.15
CA TYR A 139 -6.99 -11.18 5.80
C TYR A 139 -5.97 -12.30 5.83
N GLY A 140 -6.28 -13.43 5.21
CA GLY A 140 -5.37 -14.55 5.04
C GLY A 140 -4.77 -14.53 3.65
N PHE A 141 -3.46 -14.65 3.56
CA PHE A 141 -2.75 -14.81 2.30
C PHE A 141 -1.98 -16.12 2.28
N ARG A 142 -1.90 -16.74 1.11
CA ARG A 142 -1.09 -17.91 0.83
C ARG A 142 0.07 -17.50 -0.08
N GLU A 143 1.14 -18.29 -0.07
CA GLU A 143 2.13 -18.24 -1.13
C GLU A 143 1.47 -18.44 -2.51
N GLU A 144 1.75 -17.50 -3.41
CA GLU A 144 1.32 -17.56 -4.80
C GLU A 144 2.46 -18.08 -5.69
N THR A 145 2.09 -18.74 -6.79
CA THR A 145 3.06 -19.19 -7.80
C THR A 145 3.67 -18.02 -8.56
N ASN A 146 2.89 -16.95 -8.76
CA ASN A 146 3.37 -15.72 -9.36
C ASN A 146 3.94 -14.79 -8.28
N LEU A 147 5.27 -14.67 -8.26
CA LEU A 147 5.99 -13.84 -7.31
C LEU A 147 5.62 -12.35 -7.41
N LEU A 148 5.14 -11.89 -8.57
CA LEU A 148 4.77 -10.48 -8.77
C LEU A 148 3.69 -10.02 -7.80
N TYR A 149 2.73 -10.89 -7.47
CA TYR A 149 1.59 -10.58 -6.59
C TYR A 149 1.71 -11.19 -5.21
N CYS A 150 2.73 -12.01 -4.95
CA CYS A 150 2.79 -12.81 -3.73
C CYS A 150 3.05 -11.90 -2.51
N PRO A 151 2.06 -11.68 -1.62
CA PRO A 151 2.28 -10.82 -0.47
C PRO A 151 3.09 -11.54 0.62
N VAL A 152 3.02 -12.87 0.65
CA VAL A 152 3.73 -13.70 1.65
C VAL A 152 5.23 -13.54 1.49
N ILE A 153 5.76 -13.62 0.26
CA ILE A 153 7.20 -13.56 0.01
C ILE A 153 7.80 -12.19 0.37
N GLY A 154 7.06 -11.09 0.13
CA GLY A 154 7.51 -9.77 0.51
C GLY A 154 7.47 -9.55 2.02
N MET A 155 6.41 -10.01 2.70
CA MET A 155 6.31 -9.91 4.17
C MET A 155 7.39 -10.72 4.89
N ILE A 156 7.66 -11.95 4.45
CA ILE A 156 8.68 -12.80 5.05
C ILE A 156 10.10 -12.28 4.77
N ALA A 157 10.35 -11.74 3.57
CA ALA A 157 11.64 -11.15 3.24
C ALA A 157 11.96 -9.95 4.14
N LEU A 158 10.98 -9.07 4.38
CA LEU A 158 11.13 -7.96 5.34
C LEU A 158 11.36 -8.47 6.76
N ALA A 159 10.57 -9.45 7.22
CA ALA A 159 10.70 -9.99 8.56
C ALA A 159 12.06 -10.68 8.79
N ILE A 160 12.59 -11.40 7.79
CA ILE A 160 13.93 -11.98 7.83
C ILE A 160 15.00 -10.89 7.85
N ALA A 161 14.90 -9.90 6.96
CA ALA A 161 15.86 -8.81 6.85
C ALA A 161 15.95 -7.99 8.16
N ASP A 162 14.85 -7.89 8.89
CA ASP A 162 14.77 -7.18 10.17
C ASP A 162 15.07 -8.07 11.38
N GLY A 163 15.32 -9.37 11.19
CA GLY A 163 15.50 -10.30 12.31
C GLY A 163 14.26 -10.40 13.21
N ALA A 164 13.06 -10.19 12.66
CA ALA A 164 11.82 -10.04 13.42
C ALA A 164 11.28 -11.35 14.01
N PHE A 165 11.78 -12.51 13.57
CA PHE A 165 11.35 -13.81 14.08
C PHE A 165 12.08 -14.21 15.37
N GLN A 166 11.35 -14.81 16.32
CA GLN A 166 11.96 -15.48 17.47
C GLN A 166 12.59 -16.83 17.09
N GLY A 167 13.38 -17.41 18.00
CA GLY A 167 13.92 -18.77 17.85
C GLY A 167 15.04 -18.89 16.81
N GLY A 168 15.69 -17.78 16.46
CA GLY A 168 16.81 -17.75 15.52
C GLY A 168 16.42 -18.09 14.09
N ILE A 169 15.16 -17.85 13.70
CA ILE A 169 14.71 -17.99 12.32
C ILE A 169 15.19 -16.77 11.53
N ASN A 170 16.12 -16.98 10.62
CA ASN A 170 16.78 -15.91 9.85
C ASN A 170 16.91 -16.25 8.35
N SER A 171 16.28 -17.32 7.89
CA SER A 171 16.32 -17.72 6.48
C SER A 171 15.05 -18.46 6.08
N LEU A 172 14.72 -18.39 4.79
CA LEU A 172 13.62 -19.15 4.20
C LEU A 172 13.86 -20.66 4.31
N GLU A 173 15.09 -21.11 4.10
CA GLU A 173 15.46 -22.53 4.24
C GLU A 173 15.12 -23.06 5.62
N LYS A 174 15.46 -22.31 6.68
CA LYS A 174 15.13 -22.70 8.05
C LYS A 174 13.62 -22.79 8.25
N ILE A 175 12.84 -21.87 7.68
CA ILE A 175 11.37 -21.90 7.73
C ILE A 175 10.82 -23.14 7.04
N TYR A 176 11.24 -23.43 5.80
CA TYR A 176 10.74 -24.61 5.08
C TYR A 176 11.29 -25.94 5.61
N SER A 177 12.40 -25.93 6.36
CA SER A 177 12.91 -27.12 7.03
C SER A 177 12.05 -27.55 8.23
N LEU A 178 11.20 -26.66 8.75
CA LEU A 178 10.30 -26.97 9.86
C LEU A 178 9.24 -27.97 9.43
N ARG A 179 9.31 -29.17 10.03
CA ARG A 179 8.29 -30.19 9.82
C ARG A 179 7.10 -29.97 10.75
N VAL A 180 5.98 -29.59 10.16
CA VAL A 180 4.69 -29.55 10.83
C VAL A 180 4.04 -30.93 10.76
N ARG A 181 3.74 -31.52 11.92
CA ARG A 181 2.94 -32.76 11.97
C ARG A 181 1.46 -32.41 11.81
N PRO A 182 0.66 -33.26 11.14
CA PRO A 182 -0.79 -33.05 11.03
C PRO A 182 -1.52 -32.91 12.38
N SER A 183 -1.00 -33.49 13.45
CA SER A 183 -1.55 -33.37 14.81
C SER A 183 -1.36 -32.00 15.47
N ASP A 184 -0.50 -31.14 14.90
CA ASP A 184 -0.03 -29.91 15.55
C ASP A 184 -0.64 -28.64 14.91
N GLU A 185 -1.71 -28.77 14.11
CA GLU A 185 -2.29 -27.69 13.28
C GLU A 185 -2.51 -26.35 13.99
N TRP A 186 -2.83 -26.34 15.28
CA TRP A 186 -3.11 -25.13 16.06
C TRP A 186 -1.88 -24.51 16.75
N ARG A 187 -0.72 -25.19 16.77
CA ARG A 187 0.51 -24.76 17.45
C ARG A 187 1.54 -24.08 16.54
N ASN A 188 1.38 -24.12 15.22
CA ASN A 188 2.38 -23.61 14.26
C ASN A 188 2.23 -22.11 13.95
N ARG A 189 2.16 -21.28 14.99
CA ARG A 189 2.22 -19.83 14.83
C ARG A 189 3.64 -19.38 15.11
N PHE A 190 4.26 -18.69 14.15
CA PHE A 190 5.52 -18.00 14.43
C PHE A 190 5.23 -16.81 15.34
N ILE A 191 5.97 -16.74 16.44
CA ILE A 191 5.93 -15.62 17.38
C ILE A 191 7.00 -14.62 16.93
N PHE A 192 6.61 -13.37 16.72
CA PHE A 192 7.54 -12.28 16.44
C PHE A 192 8.25 -11.86 17.72
N ALA A 193 9.52 -11.45 17.62
CA ALA A 193 10.21 -10.83 18.74
C ALA A 193 9.47 -9.52 19.05
N THR A 194 9.03 -9.36 20.30
CA THR A 194 8.49 -8.10 20.81
C THR A 194 9.60 -7.08 20.97
#